data_AF-A0A7G8WI94-F1
#
_entry.id   AF-A0A7G8WI94-F1
#
_cell.length_a   1.000
_cell.length_b   1.000
_cell.length_c   1.000
_cell.angle_alpha   90.00
_cell.angle_beta   90.00
_cell.angle_gamma   90.00
#
_symmetry.space_group_name_H-M   'P 1'
#
loop_
_entity.id
_entity.type
_entity.pdbx_description
1 polymer ?
#
loop_
_entity_poly.entity_id
_entity_poly.type
_entity_poly.pdbx_seq_one_letter_code
_entity_poly.pdbx_strand_id
1 'polypeptide(L)'
;MTTPVTPAPQAAVSGAPRSVPTTPAPTTAAPRTAAPTTAAGKLANDVAKALQVALAAEQVAVWVYDLVAAYDPDDANIIATIRNGHLARRDATAGLLTGGGAKAPIAAPGYSIPQQVNDPRSARALSATIEGDCAAAWRGVIGSTDSVALRTTALAGLSDSAVWLTTMKVAAKTQPATVAFPGGV
;
A
#
# COMPACT_ATOMS: atom_id res chain seq x y z
N MET A 1 -2.63 -1.69 -18.97
CA MET A 1 -1.32 -2.36 -18.96
C MET A 1 -0.28 -1.33 -19.35
N THR A 2 0.71 -1.09 -18.51
CA THR A 2 1.59 0.07 -18.63
C THR A 2 3.01 -0.34 -18.23
N THR A 3 3.86 -0.53 -19.24
CA THR A 3 5.25 -1.01 -19.09
C THR A 3 6.16 0.14 -18.69
N PRO A 4 6.91 0.03 -17.58
CA PRO A 4 7.57 1.21 -17.04
C PRO A 4 9.11 1.17 -17.11
N VAL A 5 9.69 2.39 -16.90
CA VAL A 5 12.16 3.79 -16.38
C VAL A 5 12.88 4.03 -14.94
N THR A 6 14.12 3.54 -14.78
CA THR A 6 14.92 3.64 -13.55
C THR A 6 15.98 4.74 -13.61
N PRO A 7 16.06 5.62 -12.58
CA PRO A 7 17.29 6.32 -12.19
C PRO A 7 17.89 5.77 -10.88
N ALA A 8 19.09 6.24 -10.52
CA ALA A 8 19.99 5.68 -9.49
C ALA A 8 19.94 6.43 -8.13
N PRO A 9 20.52 5.88 -7.03
CA PRO A 9 20.24 6.30 -5.64
C PRO A 9 21.26 7.28 -5.01
N GLN A 10 20.95 7.76 -3.80
CA GLN A 10 21.88 8.43 -2.87
C GLN A 10 21.80 7.84 -1.45
N ALA A 11 22.76 8.20 -0.59
CA ALA A 11 23.13 7.44 0.61
C ALA A 11 22.61 8.01 1.95
N ALA A 12 22.80 7.23 3.03
CA ALA A 12 22.25 7.47 4.37
C ALA A 12 23.22 8.16 5.35
N VAL A 13 22.67 8.64 6.47
CA VAL A 13 23.40 9.05 7.70
C VAL A 13 22.81 8.32 8.91
N SER A 14 23.59 8.17 9.99
CA SER A 14 23.30 7.26 11.12
C SER A 14 23.53 7.94 12.48
N GLY A 15 22.79 7.53 13.52
CA GLY A 15 22.91 8.09 14.88
C GLY A 15 22.23 7.25 15.97
N ALA A 16 22.95 7.00 17.06
CA ALA A 16 22.59 6.28 18.30
C ALA A 16 23.69 6.59 19.38
N PRO A 17 23.67 6.13 20.66
CA PRO A 17 22.79 5.11 21.29
C PRO A 17 22.47 5.29 22.83
N ARG A 18 21.80 4.28 23.44
CA ARG A 18 21.74 3.90 24.91
C ARG A 18 21.01 4.84 25.91
N SER A 19 20.49 4.43 27.09
CA SER A 19 19.98 3.12 27.62
C SER A 19 19.19 3.30 28.96
N VAL A 20 18.42 2.27 29.36
CA VAL A 20 17.40 2.18 30.47
C VAL A 20 17.95 2.11 31.91
N PRO A 21 17.10 2.19 32.97
CA PRO A 21 16.85 0.98 33.80
C PRO A 21 15.39 0.69 34.32
N THR A 22 15.24 -0.54 34.85
CA THR A 22 14.14 -1.39 35.42
C THR A 22 13.07 -0.80 36.40
N THR A 23 11.77 -1.24 36.50
CA THR A 23 11.07 -2.56 36.78
C THR A 23 10.81 -2.80 38.30
N PRO A 24 9.61 -3.24 38.84
CA PRO A 24 8.83 -4.47 38.50
C PRO A 24 7.26 -4.41 38.55
N ALA A 25 6.60 -5.58 38.41
CA ALA A 25 5.14 -5.81 38.37
C ALA A 25 4.65 -6.87 39.40
N PRO A 26 3.33 -7.10 39.56
CA PRO A 26 2.68 -8.35 39.09
C PRO A 26 1.28 -8.07 38.43
N THR A 27 0.45 -9.00 37.91
CA THR A 27 0.21 -10.44 38.20
C THR A 27 -0.16 -11.27 36.97
N THR A 28 0.13 -12.58 37.06
CA THR A 28 -0.09 -13.69 36.12
C THR A 28 -1.46 -13.82 35.44
N ALA A 29 -1.44 -14.22 34.17
CA ALA A 29 -2.47 -15.05 33.53
C ALA A 29 -1.80 -16.26 32.84
N ALA A 30 -2.41 -17.44 32.93
CA ALA A 30 -1.82 -18.70 32.44
C ALA A 30 -1.94 -18.86 30.90
N PRO A 31 -1.01 -19.61 30.25
CA PRO A 31 -0.92 -19.63 28.79
C PRO A 31 -2.01 -20.46 28.12
N ARG A 32 -2.55 -19.94 27.01
CA ARG A 32 -3.13 -20.78 25.95
C ARG A 32 -2.01 -21.23 25.03
N THR A 33 -1.84 -22.53 24.88
CA THR A 33 -0.81 -23.13 24.01
C THR A 33 -1.16 -22.94 22.54
N ALA A 34 -0.85 -21.77 21.99
CA ALA A 34 -0.77 -21.59 20.55
C ALA A 34 0.41 -22.42 20.05
N ALA A 35 0.13 -23.50 19.31
CA ALA A 35 1.16 -24.30 18.68
C ALA A 35 1.95 -23.43 17.68
N PRO A 36 3.27 -23.66 17.51
CA PRO A 36 4.05 -22.91 16.53
C PRO A 36 3.62 -23.31 15.11
N THR A 37 2.75 -22.50 14.50
CA THR A 37 2.41 -22.62 13.08
C THR A 37 3.65 -22.30 12.24
N THR A 38 4.38 -23.38 11.88
CA THR A 38 5.37 -23.54 10.82
C THR A 38 6.23 -22.33 10.46
N ALA A 39 7.55 -22.45 10.69
CA ALA A 39 8.55 -21.48 10.25
C ALA A 39 8.31 -21.01 8.80
N ALA A 40 8.44 -19.69 8.57
CA ALA A 40 7.95 -18.96 7.40
C ALA A 40 8.06 -19.74 6.07
N GLY A 41 6.97 -20.41 5.69
CA GLY A 41 6.94 -21.27 4.52
C GLY A 41 6.91 -20.47 3.22
N LYS A 42 7.39 -21.09 2.13
CA LYS A 42 7.25 -20.57 0.78
C LYS A 42 5.78 -20.18 0.52
N LEU A 43 5.54 -18.98 0.00
CA LEU A 43 4.21 -18.52 -0.38
C LEU A 43 3.55 -19.47 -1.38
N ALA A 44 2.25 -19.71 -1.20
CA ALA A 44 1.42 -20.36 -2.19
C ALA A 44 1.37 -19.51 -3.48
N ASN A 45 1.24 -20.16 -4.64
CA ASN A 45 1.49 -19.53 -5.94
C ASN A 45 0.40 -18.51 -6.33
N ASP A 46 -0.79 -18.64 -5.79
CA ASP A 46 -1.92 -17.72 -5.82
C ASP A 46 -1.71 -16.51 -4.91
N VAL A 47 -1.34 -16.72 -3.64
CA VAL A 47 -0.97 -15.65 -2.69
C VAL A 47 0.17 -14.80 -3.25
N ALA A 48 1.20 -15.45 -3.81
CA ALA A 48 2.31 -14.78 -4.47
C ALA A 48 1.84 -13.92 -5.65
N LYS A 49 0.95 -14.42 -6.51
CA LYS A 49 0.37 -13.63 -7.62
C LYS A 49 -0.45 -12.45 -7.12
N ALA A 50 -1.27 -12.63 -6.09
CA ALA A 50 -2.07 -11.55 -5.51
C ALA A 50 -1.18 -10.44 -4.93
N LEU A 51 -0.12 -10.80 -4.19
CA LEU A 51 0.88 -9.86 -3.67
C LEU A 51 1.70 -9.18 -4.79
N GLN A 52 1.95 -9.86 -5.91
CA GLN A 52 2.58 -9.25 -7.09
C GLN A 52 1.69 -8.19 -7.74
N VAL A 53 0.37 -8.42 -7.79
CA VAL A 53 -0.61 -7.42 -8.26
C VAL A 53 -0.72 -6.25 -7.28
N ALA A 54 -0.75 -6.50 -5.98
CA ALA A 54 -0.75 -5.45 -4.96
C ALA A 54 0.54 -4.60 -5.03
N LEU A 55 1.72 -5.23 -5.15
CA LEU A 55 2.98 -4.51 -5.32
C LEU A 55 2.99 -3.66 -6.60
N ALA A 56 2.45 -4.16 -7.71
CA ALA A 56 2.34 -3.39 -8.94
C ALA A 56 1.41 -2.17 -8.77
N ALA A 57 0.27 -2.31 -8.07
CA ALA A 57 -0.62 -1.19 -7.77
C ALA A 57 0.07 -0.13 -6.89
N GLU A 58 0.75 -0.53 -5.81
CA GLU A 58 1.55 0.38 -4.96
C GLU A 58 2.69 1.08 -5.75
N GLN A 59 3.34 0.37 -6.69
CA GLN A 59 4.36 0.94 -7.58
C GLN A 59 3.78 1.96 -8.58
N VAL A 60 2.51 1.85 -8.96
CA VAL A 60 1.80 2.87 -9.75
C VAL A 60 1.37 4.03 -8.85
N ALA A 61 0.83 3.77 -7.66
CA ALA A 61 0.39 4.79 -6.71
C ALA A 61 1.50 5.78 -6.33
N VAL A 62 2.70 5.28 -6.01
CA VAL A 62 3.87 6.14 -5.71
C VAL A 62 4.17 7.11 -6.86
N TRP A 63 4.14 6.63 -8.10
CA TRP A 63 4.39 7.44 -9.31
C TRP A 63 3.24 8.39 -9.64
N VAL A 64 1.98 7.98 -9.45
CA VAL A 64 0.82 8.85 -9.61
C VAL A 64 0.87 10.00 -8.59
N TYR A 65 1.25 9.74 -7.34
CA TYR A 65 1.35 10.81 -6.35
C TYR A 65 2.55 11.75 -6.56
N ASP A 66 3.64 11.32 -7.22
CA ASP A 66 4.66 12.24 -7.75
C ASP A 66 4.06 13.18 -8.82
N LEU A 67 3.26 12.63 -9.74
CA LEU A 67 2.58 13.42 -10.78
C LEU A 67 1.54 14.39 -10.18
N VAL A 68 0.76 13.95 -9.20
CA VAL A 68 -0.25 14.78 -8.52
C VAL A 68 0.41 15.95 -7.79
N ALA A 69 1.54 15.73 -7.10
CA ALA A 69 2.30 16.80 -6.44
C ALA A 69 2.76 17.92 -7.40
N ALA A 70 2.99 17.59 -8.68
CA ALA A 70 3.40 18.57 -9.70
C ALA A 70 2.23 19.41 -10.25
N TYR A 71 0.98 18.93 -10.14
CA TYR A 71 -0.22 19.63 -10.59
C TYR A 71 -1.05 20.24 -9.45
N ASP A 72 -0.75 19.89 -8.20
CA ASP A 72 -1.52 20.26 -7.01
C ASP A 72 -0.59 20.73 -5.86
N PRO A 73 0.15 21.85 -6.05
CA PRO A 73 1.21 22.27 -5.13
C PRO A 73 0.69 22.78 -3.78
N ASP A 74 -0.54 23.28 -3.72
CA ASP A 74 -1.15 23.82 -2.49
C ASP A 74 -1.37 22.72 -1.42
N ASP A 75 -1.69 21.50 -1.87
CA ASP A 75 -1.87 20.31 -1.02
C ASP A 75 -0.61 19.39 -0.98
N ALA A 76 0.56 19.88 -1.42
CA ALA A 76 1.79 19.07 -1.54
C ALA A 76 2.20 18.32 -0.26
N ASN A 77 1.95 18.90 0.92
CA ASN A 77 2.24 18.26 2.21
C ASN A 77 1.37 17.02 2.50
N ILE A 78 0.07 17.07 2.16
CA ILE A 78 -0.82 15.92 2.36
C ILE A 78 -0.56 14.87 1.27
N ILE A 79 -0.28 15.30 0.03
CA ILE A 79 0.14 14.43 -1.08
C ILE A 79 1.42 13.65 -0.73
N ALA A 80 2.44 14.32 -0.17
CA ALA A 80 3.66 13.68 0.28
C ALA A 80 3.41 12.66 1.40
N THR A 81 2.49 12.96 2.33
CA THR A 81 2.07 12.03 3.39
C THR A 81 1.46 10.75 2.81
N ILE A 82 0.53 10.87 1.85
CA ILE A 82 -0.11 9.72 1.20
C ILE A 82 0.94 8.87 0.45
N ARG A 83 1.80 9.53 -0.34
CA ARG A 83 2.88 8.87 -1.09
C ARG A 83 3.85 8.10 -0.19
N ASN A 84 4.18 8.64 0.99
CA ASN A 84 5.04 7.97 1.95
C ASN A 84 4.38 6.72 2.55
N GLY A 85 3.05 6.70 2.71
CA GLY A 85 2.29 5.50 3.04
C GLY A 85 2.42 4.41 1.97
N HIS A 86 2.24 4.76 0.70
CA HIS A 86 2.45 3.83 -0.42
C HIS A 86 3.90 3.33 -0.52
N LEU A 87 4.91 4.19 -0.31
CA LEU A 87 6.31 3.77 -0.29
C LEU A 87 6.56 2.70 0.79
N ALA A 88 6.10 2.94 2.02
CA ALA A 88 6.24 1.99 3.12
C ALA A 88 5.53 0.65 2.80
N ARG A 89 4.32 0.69 2.23
CA ARG A 89 3.56 -0.51 1.89
C ARG A 89 4.16 -1.27 0.70
N ARG A 90 4.64 -0.57 -0.33
CA ARG A 90 5.40 -1.11 -1.47
C ARG A 90 6.61 -1.91 -0.98
N ASP A 91 7.42 -1.32 -0.11
CA ASP A 91 8.69 -1.93 0.32
C ASP A 91 8.44 -3.11 1.29
N ALA A 92 7.45 -3.01 2.18
CA ALA A 92 6.97 -4.14 2.96
C ALA A 92 6.45 -5.30 2.08
N THR A 93 5.71 -5.00 1.01
CA THR A 93 5.16 -6.01 0.09
C THR A 93 6.26 -6.70 -0.72
N ALA A 94 7.27 -5.94 -1.16
CA ALA A 94 8.46 -6.51 -1.80
C ALA A 94 9.24 -7.44 -0.83
N GLY A 95 9.36 -7.06 0.44
CA GLY A 95 9.94 -7.91 1.49
C GLY A 95 9.15 -9.18 1.78
N LEU A 96 7.81 -9.10 1.82
CA LEU A 96 6.93 -10.27 1.97
C LEU A 96 7.07 -11.25 0.80
N LEU A 97 7.15 -10.75 -0.44
CA LEU A 97 7.37 -11.58 -1.61
C LEU A 97 8.73 -12.29 -1.58
N THR A 98 9.83 -11.55 -1.36
CA THR A 98 11.18 -12.12 -1.39
C THR A 98 11.44 -13.06 -0.22
N GLY A 99 11.03 -12.70 1.00
CA GLY A 99 11.09 -13.57 2.17
C GLY A 99 10.21 -14.83 2.02
N GLY A 100 9.10 -14.73 1.29
CA GLY A 100 8.24 -15.84 0.91
C GLY A 100 8.73 -16.70 -0.26
N GLY A 101 9.94 -16.46 -0.79
CA GLY A 101 10.51 -17.21 -1.92
C GLY A 101 9.88 -16.90 -3.27
N ALA A 102 9.22 -15.75 -3.42
CA ALA A 102 8.61 -15.27 -4.65
C ALA A 102 9.36 -14.05 -5.24
N LYS A 103 9.31 -13.90 -6.57
CA LYS A 103 9.91 -12.73 -7.23
C LYS A 103 9.04 -11.48 -6.98
N ALA A 104 9.66 -10.39 -6.54
CA ALA A 104 9.06 -9.06 -6.61
C ALA A 104 9.14 -8.49 -8.05
N PRO A 105 8.03 -8.00 -8.63
CA PRO A 105 8.04 -7.00 -9.70
C PRO A 105 8.92 -5.80 -9.35
N ILE A 106 9.69 -5.31 -10.33
CA ILE A 106 10.47 -4.08 -10.18
C ILE A 106 9.67 -2.88 -10.65
N ALA A 107 9.97 -1.72 -10.07
CA ALA A 107 9.50 -0.42 -10.51
C ALA A 107 10.27 0.09 -11.76
N ALA A 108 10.25 1.41 -11.99
CA ALA A 108 9.43 1.86 -13.10
C ALA A 108 9.81 3.21 -13.75
N PRO A 109 10.42 3.21 -14.95
CA PRO A 109 10.01 4.57 -16.35
C PRO A 109 8.55 5.04 -16.50
N GLY A 110 7.76 5.03 -15.42
CA GLY A 110 6.39 5.58 -15.40
C GLY A 110 5.33 4.76 -16.15
N TYR A 111 4.11 5.29 -16.17
CA TYR A 111 2.92 4.56 -16.60
C TYR A 111 2.00 5.44 -17.46
N SER A 112 1.32 4.85 -18.45
CA SER A 112 0.23 5.55 -19.13
C SER A 112 -0.95 5.77 -18.19
N ILE A 113 -1.61 6.90 -18.32
CA ILE A 113 -2.76 7.30 -17.49
C ILE A 113 -4.05 7.27 -18.34
N PRO A 114 -5.22 6.92 -17.78
CA PRO A 114 -6.46 6.75 -18.55
C PRO A 114 -7.06 8.08 -19.03
N GLN A 115 -6.65 9.19 -18.41
CA GLN A 115 -7.06 10.56 -18.73
C GLN A 115 -5.85 11.48 -18.61
N GLN A 116 -5.81 12.55 -19.41
CA GLN A 116 -4.76 13.57 -19.29
C GLN A 116 -4.97 14.38 -18.00
N VAL A 117 -3.90 14.56 -17.22
CA VAL A 117 -3.85 15.50 -16.10
C VAL A 117 -3.35 16.85 -16.62
N ASN A 118 -4.05 17.92 -16.24
CA ASN A 118 -3.73 19.29 -16.65
C ASN A 118 -4.01 20.35 -15.56
N ASP A 119 -4.67 19.98 -14.46
CA ASP A 119 -5.05 20.85 -13.35
C ASP A 119 -5.14 20.05 -12.02
N PRO A 120 -5.28 20.69 -10.85
CA PRO A 120 -5.44 19.97 -9.57
C PRO A 120 -6.64 19.01 -9.55
N ARG A 121 -7.69 19.28 -10.32
CA ARG A 121 -8.94 18.51 -10.28
C ARG A 121 -8.81 17.18 -11.01
N SER A 122 -8.20 17.19 -12.20
CA SER A 122 -7.83 16.01 -12.97
C SER A 122 -6.75 15.19 -12.25
N ALA A 123 -5.81 15.84 -11.56
CA ALA A 123 -4.86 15.17 -10.68
C ALA A 123 -5.57 14.40 -9.54
N ARG A 124 -6.51 15.05 -8.82
CA ARG A 124 -7.34 14.42 -7.77
C ARG A 124 -8.30 13.34 -8.31
N ALA A 125 -8.70 13.41 -9.58
CA ALA A 125 -9.47 12.35 -10.24
C ALA A 125 -8.61 11.13 -10.61
N LEU A 126 -7.34 11.35 -11.00
CA LEU A 126 -6.38 10.28 -11.24
C LEU A 126 -5.98 9.58 -9.94
N SER A 127 -5.72 10.31 -8.85
CA SER A 127 -5.42 9.70 -7.53
C SER A 127 -6.58 8.86 -7.01
N ALA A 128 -7.82 9.35 -7.16
CA ALA A 128 -9.02 8.56 -6.89
C ALA A 128 -9.11 7.27 -7.74
N THR A 129 -8.59 7.27 -8.96
CA THR A 129 -8.59 6.06 -9.81
C THR A 129 -7.62 5.01 -9.26
N ILE A 130 -6.37 5.39 -9.00
CA ILE A 130 -5.35 4.45 -8.52
C ILE A 130 -5.61 3.96 -7.09
N GLU A 131 -6.24 4.75 -6.22
CA GLU A 131 -6.66 4.26 -4.90
C GLU A 131 -7.80 3.23 -4.98
N GLY A 132 -8.66 3.33 -5.99
CA GLY A 132 -9.62 2.28 -6.34
C GLY A 132 -8.94 0.97 -6.77
N ASP A 133 -7.91 1.07 -7.62
CA ASP A 133 -7.12 -0.08 -8.07
C ASP A 133 -6.29 -0.71 -6.92
N CYS A 134 -5.69 0.10 -6.04
CA CYS A 134 -4.98 -0.38 -4.84
C CYS A 134 -5.94 -1.11 -3.89
N ALA A 135 -7.11 -0.53 -3.60
CA ALA A 135 -8.14 -1.19 -2.81
C ALA A 135 -8.59 -2.53 -3.45
N ALA A 136 -8.80 -2.56 -4.77
CA ALA A 136 -9.17 -3.77 -5.49
C ALA A 136 -8.07 -4.86 -5.41
N ALA A 137 -6.80 -4.48 -5.55
CA ALA A 137 -5.66 -5.39 -5.45
C ALA A 137 -5.49 -5.96 -4.03
N TRP A 138 -5.60 -5.12 -2.99
CA TRP A 138 -5.51 -5.55 -1.60
C TRP A 138 -6.66 -6.49 -1.19
N ARG A 139 -7.89 -6.22 -1.65
CA ARG A 139 -9.01 -7.17 -1.53
C ARG A 139 -8.70 -8.51 -2.21
N GLY A 140 -7.99 -8.50 -3.33
CA GLY A 140 -7.48 -9.71 -3.99
C GLY A 140 -6.53 -10.52 -3.12
N VAL A 141 -5.63 -9.86 -2.36
CA VAL A 141 -4.76 -10.54 -1.38
C VAL A 141 -5.57 -11.19 -0.27
N ILE A 142 -6.56 -10.50 0.31
CA ILE A 142 -7.44 -11.05 1.36
C ILE A 142 -8.14 -12.34 0.89
N GLY A 143 -8.65 -12.34 -0.34
CA GLY A 143 -9.32 -13.49 -0.95
C GLY A 143 -8.39 -14.64 -1.37
N SER A 144 -7.07 -14.45 -1.35
CA SER A 144 -6.08 -15.44 -1.80
C SER A 144 -5.45 -16.26 -0.67
N THR A 145 -5.62 -15.87 0.60
CA THR A 145 -4.80 -16.39 1.71
C THR A 145 -5.62 -16.72 2.95
N ASP A 146 -5.23 -17.78 3.66
CA ASP A 146 -5.76 -18.11 5.00
C ASP A 146 -4.92 -17.54 6.16
N SER A 147 -3.75 -16.98 5.89
CA SER A 147 -2.90 -16.38 6.93
C SER A 147 -3.58 -15.17 7.55
N VAL A 148 -3.91 -15.26 8.85
CA VAL A 148 -4.50 -14.14 9.62
C VAL A 148 -3.59 -12.91 9.56
N ALA A 149 -2.26 -13.09 9.70
CA ALA A 149 -1.31 -11.99 9.61
C ALA A 149 -1.37 -11.29 8.24
N LEU A 150 -1.40 -12.06 7.14
CA LEU A 150 -1.44 -11.49 5.79
C LEU A 150 -2.81 -10.87 5.46
N ARG A 151 -3.91 -11.44 5.96
CA ARG A 151 -5.25 -10.83 5.92
C ARG A 151 -5.27 -9.49 6.65
N THR A 152 -4.64 -9.37 7.82
CA THR A 152 -4.53 -8.10 8.56
C THR A 152 -3.72 -7.07 7.79
N THR A 153 -2.56 -7.42 7.23
CA THR A 153 -1.76 -6.52 6.37
C THR A 153 -2.56 -6.04 5.15
N ALA A 154 -3.24 -6.95 4.47
CA ALA A 154 -4.04 -6.62 3.30
C ALA A 154 -5.30 -5.82 3.62
N LEU A 155 -5.93 -6.04 4.79
CA LEU A 155 -7.06 -5.25 5.27
C LEU A 155 -6.64 -3.81 5.61
N ALA A 156 -5.45 -3.61 6.18
CA ALA A 156 -4.91 -2.26 6.39
C ALA A 156 -4.71 -1.54 5.05
N GLY A 157 -4.04 -2.19 4.08
CA GLY A 157 -3.84 -1.62 2.75
C GLY A 157 -5.13 -1.27 2.01
N LEU A 158 -6.14 -2.16 2.07
CA LEU A 158 -7.48 -1.91 1.56
C LEU A 158 -8.16 -0.70 2.25
N SER A 159 -8.05 -0.60 3.58
CA SER A 159 -8.75 0.43 4.37
C SER A 159 -8.18 1.81 4.14
N ASP A 160 -6.84 1.94 4.16
CA ASP A 160 -6.14 3.20 3.89
C ASP A 160 -6.50 3.74 2.50
N SER A 161 -6.40 2.89 1.47
CA SER A 161 -6.74 3.27 0.10
C SER A 161 -8.23 3.61 -0.07
N ALA A 162 -9.15 2.96 0.66
CA ALA A 162 -10.56 3.33 0.65
C ALA A 162 -10.83 4.70 1.31
N VAL A 163 -10.07 5.08 2.34
CA VAL A 163 -10.11 6.41 2.95
C VAL A 163 -9.62 7.46 1.97
N TRP A 164 -8.44 7.27 1.36
CA TRP A 164 -7.89 8.23 0.40
C TRP A 164 -8.70 8.33 -0.89
N LEU A 165 -9.19 7.22 -1.44
CA LEU A 165 -10.18 7.18 -2.53
C LEU A 165 -11.36 8.14 -2.25
N THR A 166 -11.93 8.05 -1.05
CA THR A 166 -13.08 8.88 -0.64
C THR A 166 -12.67 10.35 -0.51
N THR A 167 -11.54 10.63 0.15
CA THR A 167 -10.98 11.98 0.33
C THR A 167 -10.70 12.66 -1.02
N MET A 168 -10.03 11.97 -1.94
CA MET A 168 -9.70 12.48 -3.28
C MET A 168 -10.96 12.74 -4.11
N LYS A 169 -11.99 11.87 -4.04
CA LYS A 169 -13.27 12.09 -4.75
C LYS A 169 -14.05 13.28 -4.20
N VAL A 170 -14.05 13.49 -2.88
CA VAL A 170 -14.63 14.71 -2.27
C VAL A 170 -13.85 15.95 -2.74
N ALA A 171 -12.52 15.92 -2.69
CA ALA A 171 -11.66 17.03 -3.11
C ALA A 171 -11.78 17.37 -4.62
N ALA A 172 -11.97 16.36 -5.48
CA ALA A 172 -12.23 16.53 -6.91
C ALA A 172 -13.69 16.94 -7.24
N LYS A 173 -14.60 16.91 -6.25
CA LYS A 173 -16.06 17.04 -6.45
C LYS A 173 -16.60 16.00 -7.44
N THR A 174 -16.23 14.73 -7.24
CA THR A 174 -16.60 13.57 -8.06
C THR A 174 -17.62 12.72 -7.31
N GLN A 175 -18.69 12.29 -8.00
CA GLN A 175 -19.82 11.55 -7.40
C GLN A 175 -20.05 10.18 -8.06
N PRO A 176 -20.61 9.19 -7.32
CA PRO A 176 -20.86 9.21 -5.89
C PRO A 176 -19.54 9.13 -5.10
N ALA A 177 -19.39 9.88 -4.01
CA ALA A 177 -18.14 9.95 -3.24
C ALA A 177 -17.70 8.57 -2.71
N THR A 178 -18.62 7.80 -2.15
CA THR A 178 -18.44 6.38 -1.78
C THR A 178 -19.16 5.46 -2.77
N VAL A 179 -18.91 4.15 -2.67
CA VAL A 179 -19.69 3.11 -3.36
C VAL A 179 -20.24 2.17 -2.27
N ALA A 180 -21.47 1.69 -2.43
CA ALA A 180 -22.06 0.74 -1.49
C ALA A 180 -21.23 -0.56 -1.43
N PHE A 181 -21.17 -1.18 -0.24
CA PHE A 181 -20.54 -2.49 -0.10
C PHE A 181 -21.38 -3.55 -0.86
N PRO A 182 -20.77 -4.53 -1.57
CA PRO A 182 -21.51 -5.55 -2.30
C PRO A 182 -22.50 -6.32 -1.39
N GLY A 183 -23.78 -6.26 -1.72
CA GLY A 183 -24.87 -6.80 -0.90
C GLY A 183 -25.76 -5.74 -0.23
N GLY A 184 -25.35 -4.47 -0.23
CA GLY A 184 -26.27 -3.36 0.03
C GLY A 184 -27.18 -3.10 -1.19
N VAL A 185 -28.50 -3.14 -0.95
CA VAL A 185 -29.55 -2.67 -1.87
C VAL A 185 -30.03 -1.27 -1.47
#